data_AF-A0A957KVH9-F1
#
_entry.id   AF-A0A957KVH9-F1
#
_cell.length_a   1.000
_cell.length_b   1.000
_cell.length_c   1.000
_cell.angle_alpha   90.00
_cell.angle_beta   90.00
_cell.angle_gamma   90.00
#
_symmetry.space_group_name_H-M   'P 1'
#
loop_
_entity.id
_entity.type
_entity.pdbx_description
1 polymer ?
#
loop_
_entity_poly.entity_id
_entity_poly.type
_entity_poly.pdbx_seq_one_letter_code
_entity_poly.pdbx_strand_id
1 'polypeptide(L)'
;LTDTEEKRKFSTGSRELVPTLAIVDPTLTQGLPARITADTGLDALTHAIEGYVTTWHNDFSDGLCLKGAQLVFDYLERAVRDGNDLEAREHMGNAATIAGLGFGNSNLGLAHAMGHSFGALFKQPHGRAVALYLPYTIDFTTNATLGRYADIARFIGLTDSRDEEEGGRILAEKVRELALAVSQPLSIAEFGIDRADFREMLPKLVEYAEQDTQFFTAPRIPESEELAQMFEYVYEGRPIDF
;
A
#
# COMPACT_ATOMS: atom_id res chain seq x y z
N LEU A 1 2.94 -14.43 -10.47
CA LEU A 1 3.90 -15.35 -11.16
C LEU A 1 4.90 -14.50 -11.94
N THR A 2 6.07 -15.04 -12.29
CA THR A 2 7.08 -14.32 -13.10
C THR A 2 7.20 -14.99 -14.46
N ASP A 3 6.99 -14.21 -15.52
CA ASP A 3 7.38 -14.56 -16.87
C ASP A 3 8.88 -14.24 -17.00
N THR A 4 9.71 -15.27 -17.09
CA THR A 4 11.18 -15.11 -17.14
C THR A 4 11.68 -14.66 -18.51
N GLU A 5 10.91 -14.89 -19.58
CA GLU A 5 11.26 -14.48 -20.94
C GLU A 5 11.01 -12.98 -21.10
N GLU A 6 9.79 -12.54 -20.76
CA GLU A 6 9.39 -11.13 -20.82
C GLU A 6 9.85 -10.31 -19.60
N LYS A 7 10.51 -10.96 -18.63
CA LYS A 7 11.01 -10.37 -17.38
C LYS A 7 9.96 -9.56 -16.60
N ARG A 8 8.70 -9.95 -16.71
CA ARG A 8 7.57 -9.27 -16.08
C ARG A 8 6.87 -10.17 -15.07
N LYS A 9 6.34 -9.55 -14.02
CA LYS A 9 5.36 -10.22 -13.16
C LYS A 9 4.01 -10.20 -13.86
N PHE A 10 3.27 -11.29 -13.75
CA PHE A 10 1.86 -11.31 -14.14
C PHE A 10 1.02 -11.94 -13.01
N SER A 11 -0.17 -11.41 -12.83
CA SER A 11 -1.13 -11.83 -11.81
C SER A 11 -2.26 -12.61 -12.47
N THR A 12 -2.71 -13.69 -11.82
CA THR A 12 -3.85 -14.50 -12.26
C THR A 12 -4.93 -14.43 -11.19
N GLY A 13 -6.11 -13.95 -11.55
CA GLY A 13 -7.28 -13.95 -10.67
C GLY A 13 -8.32 -14.96 -11.17
N SER A 14 -8.71 -15.91 -10.31
CA SER A 14 -9.84 -16.81 -10.57
C SER A 14 -10.45 -17.26 -9.25
N ARG A 15 -11.77 -17.39 -9.20
CA ARG A 15 -12.49 -17.94 -8.03
C ARG A 15 -12.09 -19.39 -7.75
N GLU A 16 -11.66 -20.12 -8.77
CA GLU A 16 -11.16 -21.51 -8.64
C GLU A 16 -9.80 -21.61 -7.94
N LEU A 17 -9.09 -20.48 -7.79
CA LEU A 17 -7.81 -20.43 -7.06
C LEU A 17 -7.97 -20.08 -5.58
N VAL A 18 -9.20 -19.79 -5.13
CA VAL A 18 -9.49 -19.48 -3.72
C VAL A 18 -9.31 -20.77 -2.89
N PRO A 19 -8.52 -20.75 -1.81
CA PRO A 19 -8.31 -21.94 -1.00
C PRO A 19 -9.62 -22.39 -0.33
N THR A 20 -9.85 -23.70 -0.27
CA THR A 20 -10.99 -24.28 0.48
C THR A 20 -10.89 -24.01 1.98
N LEU A 21 -9.66 -23.91 2.51
CA LEU A 21 -9.37 -23.65 3.91
C LEU A 21 -8.13 -22.76 4.02
N ALA A 22 -8.22 -21.70 4.83
CA ALA A 22 -7.10 -20.86 5.22
C ALA A 22 -6.85 -21.02 6.73
N ILE A 23 -5.60 -21.27 7.12
CA ILE A 23 -5.18 -21.37 8.52
C ILE A 23 -4.24 -20.20 8.79
N VAL A 24 -4.64 -19.31 9.68
CA VAL A 24 -3.87 -18.13 10.09
C VAL A 24 -3.36 -18.38 11.50
N ASP A 25 -2.15 -18.94 11.61
CA ASP A 25 -1.53 -19.27 12.88
C ASP A 25 -0.36 -18.30 13.16
N PRO A 26 -0.45 -17.46 14.20
CA PRO A 26 0.60 -16.46 14.50
C PRO A 26 1.96 -17.09 14.80
N THR A 27 2.00 -18.33 15.29
CA THR A 27 3.26 -19.03 15.63
C THR A 27 4.12 -19.30 14.40
N LEU A 28 3.50 -19.43 13.22
CA LEU A 28 4.19 -19.61 11.95
C LEU A 28 4.92 -18.34 11.48
N THR A 29 4.59 -17.18 12.05
CA THR A 29 5.19 -15.89 11.70
C THR A 29 6.14 -15.35 12.76
N GLN A 30 6.21 -15.98 13.94
CA GLN A 30 7.02 -15.53 15.08
C GLN A 30 8.49 -15.33 14.70
N GLY A 31 9.05 -16.23 13.87
CA GLY A 31 10.44 -16.19 13.41
C GLY A 31 10.74 -15.22 12.27
N LEU A 32 9.75 -14.46 11.76
CA LEU A 32 10.00 -13.50 10.69
C LEU A 32 10.91 -12.36 11.17
N PRO A 33 11.96 -12.01 10.40
CA PRO A 33 12.78 -10.83 10.70
C PRO A 33 11.94 -9.55 10.80
N ALA A 34 12.37 -8.62 11.64
CA ALA A 34 11.67 -7.34 11.85
C ALA A 34 11.41 -6.58 10.53
N ARG A 35 12.40 -6.54 9.63
CA ARG A 35 12.25 -5.93 8.30
C ARG A 35 11.15 -6.58 7.47
N ILE A 36 11.09 -7.91 7.43
CA ILE A 36 10.04 -8.62 6.67
C ILE A 36 8.68 -8.36 7.30
N THR A 37 8.60 -8.36 8.63
CA THR A 37 7.38 -8.02 9.38
C THR A 37 6.87 -6.62 9.01
N ALA A 38 7.77 -5.64 8.94
CA ALA A 38 7.45 -4.28 8.53
C ALA A 38 7.00 -4.21 7.06
N ASP A 39 7.77 -4.81 6.14
CA ASP A 39 7.46 -4.83 4.70
C ASP A 39 6.06 -5.43 4.47
N THR A 40 5.75 -6.59 5.06
CA THR A 40 4.45 -7.26 4.86
C THR A 40 3.31 -6.62 5.65
N GLY A 41 3.60 -5.99 6.78
CA GLY A 41 2.59 -5.31 7.57
C GLY A 41 2.10 -4.02 6.91
N LEU A 42 3.00 -3.24 6.32
CA LEU A 42 2.63 -2.06 5.54
C LEU A 42 1.95 -2.43 4.21
N ASP A 43 2.29 -3.58 3.63
CA ASP A 43 1.53 -4.15 2.50
C ASP A 43 0.07 -4.41 2.88
N ALA A 44 -0.16 -5.04 4.05
CA ALA A 44 -1.51 -5.24 4.58
C ALA A 44 -2.26 -3.91 4.84
N LEU A 45 -1.56 -2.87 5.29
CA LEU A 45 -2.15 -1.53 5.41
C LEU A 45 -2.55 -0.97 4.04
N THR A 46 -1.68 -1.13 3.04
CA THR A 46 -1.93 -0.66 1.68
C THR A 46 -3.12 -1.38 1.08
N HIS A 47 -3.20 -2.70 1.22
CA HIS A 47 -4.37 -3.50 0.83
C HIS A 47 -5.67 -2.99 1.47
N ALA A 48 -5.64 -2.72 2.78
CA ALA A 48 -6.81 -2.26 3.51
C ALA A 48 -7.26 -0.86 3.06
N ILE A 49 -6.33 0.08 2.91
CA ILE A 49 -6.66 1.45 2.50
C ILE A 49 -7.12 1.47 1.04
N GLU A 50 -6.36 0.88 0.12
CA GLU A 50 -6.77 0.87 -1.29
C GLU A 50 -8.05 0.08 -1.53
N GLY A 51 -8.25 -1.03 -0.84
CA GLY A 51 -9.47 -1.82 -0.90
C GLY A 51 -10.71 -1.08 -0.40
N TYR A 52 -10.56 -0.04 0.42
CA TYR A 52 -11.67 0.84 0.85
C TYR A 52 -11.96 1.95 -0.16
N VAL A 53 -10.91 2.50 -0.78
CA VAL A 53 -11.00 3.72 -1.60
C VAL A 53 -11.15 3.45 -3.11
N THR A 54 -10.85 2.24 -3.53
CA THR A 54 -11.05 1.72 -4.89
C THR A 54 -12.47 1.96 -5.39
N THR A 55 -12.61 2.22 -6.70
CA THR A 55 -13.92 2.41 -7.37
C THR A 55 -14.84 1.18 -7.33
N TRP A 56 -14.32 0.01 -6.97
CA TRP A 56 -15.10 -1.24 -6.83
C TRP A 56 -15.43 -1.59 -5.37
N HIS A 57 -15.26 -0.63 -4.46
CA HIS A 57 -15.66 -0.77 -3.07
C HIS A 57 -17.15 -1.14 -2.92
N ASN A 58 -17.51 -1.75 -1.80
CA ASN A 58 -18.89 -2.11 -1.48
C ASN A 58 -19.05 -2.34 0.03
N ASP A 59 -20.30 -2.34 0.49
CA ASP A 59 -20.61 -2.45 1.92
C ASP A 59 -20.01 -3.72 2.59
N PHE A 60 -19.79 -4.80 1.83
CA PHE A 60 -19.17 -6.02 2.36
C PHE A 60 -17.66 -5.89 2.54
N SER A 61 -16.96 -5.24 1.59
CA SER A 61 -15.50 -5.03 1.67
C SER A 61 -15.14 -3.93 2.67
N ASP A 62 -15.95 -2.87 2.75
CA ASP A 62 -15.59 -1.63 3.43
C ASP A 62 -15.32 -1.83 4.92
N GLY A 63 -16.18 -2.57 5.62
CA GLY A 63 -16.00 -2.87 7.04
C GLY A 63 -14.75 -3.71 7.32
N LEU A 64 -14.41 -4.62 6.41
CA LEU A 64 -13.18 -5.43 6.50
C LEU A 64 -11.95 -4.53 6.35
N CYS A 65 -11.93 -3.71 5.30
CA CYS A 65 -10.83 -2.78 5.04
C CYS A 65 -10.59 -1.82 6.21
N LEU A 66 -11.63 -1.20 6.76
CA LEU A 66 -11.52 -0.32 7.94
C LEU A 66 -10.94 -1.05 9.16
N LYS A 67 -11.41 -2.27 9.44
CA LYS A 67 -10.90 -3.06 10.57
C LYS A 67 -9.46 -3.53 10.33
N GLY A 68 -9.11 -3.90 9.11
CA GLY A 68 -7.75 -4.24 8.72
C GLY A 68 -6.79 -3.09 8.98
N ALA A 69 -7.10 -1.89 8.48
CA ALA A 69 -6.29 -0.70 8.68
C ALA A 69 -6.11 -0.36 10.17
N GLN A 70 -7.19 -0.38 10.95
CA GLN A 70 -7.15 -0.16 12.41
C GLN A 70 -6.15 -1.10 13.09
N LEU A 71 -6.27 -2.42 12.84
CA LEU A 71 -5.39 -3.41 13.45
C LEU A 71 -3.92 -3.21 13.06
N VAL A 72 -3.63 -2.80 11.82
CA VAL A 72 -2.24 -2.52 11.42
C VAL A 72 -1.67 -1.33 12.19
N PHE A 73 -2.43 -0.23 12.31
CA PHE A 73 -2.00 0.93 13.09
C PHE A 73 -1.79 0.61 14.58
N ASP A 74 -2.63 -0.26 15.15
CA ASP A 74 -2.56 -0.62 16.57
C ASP A 74 -1.40 -1.58 16.90
N TYR A 75 -1.04 -2.49 15.99
CA TYR A 75 -0.19 -3.65 16.33
C TYR A 75 1.11 -3.78 15.52
N LEU A 76 1.26 -3.13 14.36
CA LEU A 76 2.43 -3.36 13.51
C LEU A 76 3.74 -2.96 14.21
N GLU A 77 3.79 -1.78 14.82
CA GLU A 77 5.01 -1.32 15.49
C GLU A 77 5.41 -2.29 16.62
N ARG A 78 4.45 -2.81 17.38
CA ARG A 78 4.69 -3.83 18.42
C ARG A 78 5.27 -5.10 17.83
N ALA A 79 4.67 -5.64 16.78
CA ALA A 79 5.12 -6.88 16.13
C ALA A 79 6.51 -6.75 15.49
N VAL A 80 6.87 -5.55 15.00
CA VAL A 80 8.22 -5.26 14.46
C VAL A 80 9.24 -5.14 15.60
N ARG A 81 8.89 -4.45 16.68
CA ARG A 81 9.78 -4.19 17.82
C ARG A 81 10.06 -5.45 18.64
N ASP A 82 9.06 -6.29 18.85
CA ASP A 82 9.19 -7.58 19.52
C ASP A 82 8.46 -8.68 18.75
N GLY A 83 9.23 -9.47 18.00
CA GLY A 83 8.69 -10.59 17.23
C GLY A 83 8.07 -11.71 18.09
N ASN A 84 8.30 -11.71 19.41
CA ASN A 84 7.70 -12.65 20.36
C ASN A 84 6.39 -12.14 20.99
N ASP A 85 5.97 -10.92 20.68
CA ASP A 85 4.64 -10.41 21.05
C ASP A 85 3.58 -11.17 20.22
N LEU A 86 3.16 -12.34 20.73
CA LEU A 86 2.23 -13.22 20.02
C LEU A 86 0.85 -12.59 19.82
N GLU A 87 0.43 -11.67 20.70
CA GLU A 87 -0.80 -10.90 20.53
C GLU A 87 -0.67 -9.97 19.31
N ALA A 88 0.42 -9.22 19.21
CA ALA A 88 0.66 -8.37 18.05
C ALA A 88 0.79 -9.19 16.75
N ARG A 89 1.46 -10.35 16.79
CA ARG A 89 1.56 -11.28 15.65
C ARG A 89 0.19 -11.81 15.22
N GLU A 90 -0.65 -12.19 16.18
CA GLU A 90 -2.02 -12.65 15.92
C GLU A 90 -2.85 -11.55 15.27
N HIS A 91 -2.83 -10.34 15.83
CA HIS A 91 -3.56 -9.22 15.27
C HIS A 91 -3.05 -8.81 13.88
N MET A 92 -1.74 -8.88 13.61
CA MET A 92 -1.20 -8.63 12.28
C MET A 92 -1.59 -9.71 11.26
N GLY A 93 -1.58 -10.99 11.65
CA GLY A 93 -2.07 -12.09 10.80
C GLY A 93 -3.56 -11.95 10.47
N ASN A 94 -4.36 -11.59 11.47
CA ASN A 94 -5.78 -11.27 11.31
C ASN A 94 -5.97 -10.04 10.41
N ALA A 95 -5.22 -8.95 10.63
CA ALA A 95 -5.31 -7.73 9.84
C ALA A 95 -5.03 -7.98 8.36
N ALA A 96 -3.94 -8.68 8.04
CA ALA A 96 -3.58 -9.03 6.67
C ALA A 96 -4.65 -9.90 5.99
N THR A 97 -5.22 -10.85 6.73
CA THR A 97 -6.28 -11.73 6.20
C THR A 97 -7.59 -10.98 5.99
N ILE A 98 -7.97 -10.12 6.94
CA ILE A 98 -9.16 -9.26 6.84
C ILE A 98 -9.01 -8.30 5.66
N ALA A 99 -7.85 -7.65 5.51
CA ALA A 99 -7.56 -6.82 4.34
C ALA A 99 -7.65 -7.63 3.04
N GLY A 100 -7.13 -8.86 3.04
CA GLY A 100 -7.25 -9.83 1.94
C GLY A 100 -8.69 -10.14 1.54
N LEU A 101 -9.58 -10.32 2.51
CA LEU A 101 -11.01 -10.51 2.26
C LEU A 101 -11.68 -9.23 1.72
N GLY A 102 -11.24 -8.06 2.18
CA GLY A 102 -11.67 -6.76 1.67
C GLY A 102 -11.28 -6.56 0.21
N PHE A 103 -9.97 -6.37 -0.06
CA PHE A 103 -9.47 -6.11 -1.41
C PHE A 103 -9.72 -7.28 -2.37
N GLY A 104 -9.80 -8.52 -1.88
CA GLY A 104 -10.18 -9.68 -2.70
C GLY A 104 -11.56 -9.55 -3.34
N ASN A 105 -12.42 -8.65 -2.82
CA ASN A 105 -13.75 -8.36 -3.34
C ASN A 105 -13.92 -6.92 -3.87
N SER A 106 -12.92 -6.05 -3.73
CA SER A 106 -12.97 -4.64 -4.19
C SER A 106 -11.77 -4.20 -5.03
N ASN A 107 -10.79 -5.07 -5.23
CA ASN A 107 -9.51 -4.77 -5.89
C ASN A 107 -8.68 -3.70 -5.13
N LEU A 108 -7.61 -3.19 -5.75
CA LEU A 108 -6.62 -2.28 -5.17
C LEU A 108 -6.54 -0.97 -5.96
N GLY A 109 -5.41 -0.26 -5.92
CA GLY A 109 -5.28 1.04 -6.56
C GLY A 109 -3.87 1.42 -7.01
N LEU A 110 -3.63 2.73 -7.03
CA LEU A 110 -2.48 3.37 -7.63
C LEU A 110 -1.15 3.05 -6.90
N ALA A 111 -1.16 2.85 -5.58
CA ALA A 111 0.05 2.49 -4.82
C ALA A 111 0.57 1.12 -5.24
N HIS A 112 -0.34 0.15 -5.49
CA HIS A 112 0.04 -1.14 -6.07
C HIS A 112 0.58 -0.99 -7.49
N ALA A 113 -0.09 -0.24 -8.36
CA ALA A 113 0.35 -0.04 -9.74
C ALA A 113 1.77 0.56 -9.82
N MET A 114 2.02 1.64 -9.06
CA MET A 114 3.34 2.27 -8.97
C MET A 114 4.37 1.36 -8.30
N GLY A 115 3.98 0.68 -7.22
CA GLY A 115 4.84 -0.24 -6.47
C GLY A 115 5.25 -1.48 -7.27
N HIS A 116 4.37 -2.04 -8.10
CA HIS A 116 4.68 -3.14 -9.01
C HIS A 116 5.71 -2.73 -10.05
N SER A 117 5.48 -1.59 -10.69
CA SER A 117 6.39 -1.01 -11.67
C SER A 117 7.79 -0.78 -11.09
N PHE A 118 7.85 -0.08 -9.95
CA PHE A 118 9.09 0.18 -9.22
C PHE A 118 9.80 -1.09 -8.76
N GLY A 119 9.07 -2.00 -8.11
CA GLY A 119 9.61 -3.25 -7.61
C GLY A 119 10.15 -4.16 -8.73
N ALA A 120 9.50 -4.15 -9.90
CA ALA A 120 9.95 -4.93 -11.05
C ALA A 120 11.25 -4.38 -11.66
N LEU A 121 11.35 -3.06 -11.83
CA LEU A 121 12.52 -2.41 -12.45
C LEU A 121 13.74 -2.38 -11.51
N PHE A 122 13.54 -2.01 -10.25
CA PHE A 122 14.63 -1.85 -9.27
C PHE A 122 14.81 -3.04 -8.32
N LYS A 123 14.10 -4.15 -8.57
CA LYS A 123 14.20 -5.42 -7.80
C LYS A 123 13.92 -5.26 -6.31
N GLN A 124 12.96 -4.40 -5.97
CA GLN A 124 12.57 -4.18 -4.58
C GLN A 124 11.52 -5.20 -4.11
N PRO A 125 11.56 -5.63 -2.84
CA PRO A 125 10.52 -6.47 -2.24
C PRO A 125 9.14 -5.81 -2.35
N HIS A 126 8.09 -6.61 -2.55
CA HIS A 126 6.74 -6.14 -2.87
C HIS A 126 6.17 -5.18 -1.82
N GLY A 127 6.00 -5.63 -0.57
CA GLY A 127 5.39 -4.80 0.47
C GLY A 127 6.17 -3.52 0.74
N ARG A 128 7.50 -3.57 0.64
CA ARG A 128 8.37 -2.39 0.76
C ARG A 128 8.16 -1.39 -0.38
N ALA A 129 8.03 -1.89 -1.61
CA ALA A 129 7.81 -1.08 -2.80
C ALA A 129 6.42 -0.44 -2.79
N VAL A 130 5.38 -1.21 -2.50
CA VAL A 130 3.98 -0.74 -2.47
C VAL A 130 3.75 0.26 -1.34
N ALA A 131 4.24 -0.05 -0.13
CA ALA A 131 4.08 0.82 1.03
C ALA A 131 4.70 2.22 0.85
N LEU A 132 5.78 2.33 0.06
CA LEU A 132 6.39 3.61 -0.28
C LEU A 132 5.38 4.55 -0.93
N TYR A 133 4.58 4.05 -1.88
CA TYR A 133 3.71 4.89 -2.71
C TYR A 133 2.40 5.27 -2.01
N LEU A 134 1.94 4.48 -1.05
CA LEU A 134 0.65 4.71 -0.37
C LEU A 134 0.43 6.15 0.12
N PRO A 135 1.32 6.77 0.92
CA PRO A 135 1.07 8.14 1.40
C PRO A 135 1.03 9.17 0.26
N TYR A 136 1.78 8.96 -0.82
CA TYR A 136 1.78 9.86 -1.98
C TYR A 136 0.49 9.73 -2.80
N THR A 137 -0.01 8.50 -2.99
CA THR A 137 -1.28 8.30 -3.70
C THR A 137 -2.48 8.80 -2.90
N ILE A 138 -2.39 8.80 -1.56
CA ILE A 138 -3.36 9.48 -0.70
C ILE A 138 -3.33 10.99 -0.99
N ASP A 139 -2.17 11.64 -0.87
CA ASP A 139 -2.02 13.08 -1.15
C ASP A 139 -2.63 13.45 -2.52
N PHE A 140 -2.18 12.78 -3.59
CA PHE A 140 -2.64 13.02 -4.96
C PHE A 140 -4.15 12.89 -5.10
N THR A 141 -4.75 11.85 -4.52
CA THR A 141 -6.21 11.66 -4.63
C THR A 141 -6.95 12.76 -3.87
N THR A 142 -6.46 13.14 -2.69
CA THR A 142 -7.14 14.05 -1.76
C THR A 142 -7.05 15.51 -2.18
N ASN A 143 -6.03 15.91 -2.95
CA ASN A 143 -5.96 17.24 -3.59
C ASN A 143 -7.11 17.49 -4.59
N ALA A 144 -7.75 16.42 -5.08
CA ALA A 144 -8.98 16.49 -5.88
C ALA A 144 -10.26 16.29 -5.05
N THR A 145 -10.16 16.23 -3.71
CA THR A 145 -11.28 15.94 -2.79
C THR A 145 -11.95 14.59 -3.09
N LEU A 146 -11.16 13.60 -3.51
CA LEU A 146 -11.61 12.24 -3.80
C LEU A 146 -11.02 11.24 -2.79
N GLY A 147 -11.58 10.03 -2.75
CA GLY A 147 -10.92 8.87 -2.12
C GLY A 147 -11.54 8.36 -0.82
N ARG A 148 -12.38 9.09 -0.10
CA ARG A 148 -13.01 8.63 1.17
C ARG A 148 -11.98 8.36 2.29
N TYR A 149 -10.79 8.93 2.23
CA TYR A 149 -9.74 8.80 3.23
C TYR A 149 -10.11 9.46 4.56
N ALA A 150 -10.96 10.50 4.56
CA ALA A 150 -11.46 11.09 5.80
C ALA A 150 -12.28 10.10 6.65
N ASP A 151 -12.98 9.15 6.01
CA ASP A 151 -13.70 8.09 6.73
C ASP A 151 -12.72 7.15 7.46
N ILE A 152 -11.64 6.77 6.78
CA ILE A 152 -10.59 5.93 7.36
C ILE A 152 -9.98 6.66 8.57
N ALA A 153 -9.54 7.90 8.38
CA ALA A 153 -8.91 8.72 9.43
C ALA A 153 -9.82 8.85 10.66
N ARG A 154 -11.12 9.06 10.46
CA ARG A 154 -12.12 9.09 11.53
C ARG A 154 -12.31 7.74 12.21
N PHE A 155 -12.42 6.66 11.44
CA PHE A 155 -12.66 5.32 11.98
C PHE A 155 -11.55 4.86 12.92
N ILE A 156 -10.30 5.19 12.59
CA ILE A 156 -9.13 4.86 13.42
C ILE A 156 -8.82 5.94 14.47
N GLY A 157 -9.63 6.99 14.58
CA GLY A 157 -9.55 8.00 15.65
C GLY A 157 -8.46 9.07 15.49
N LEU A 158 -8.01 9.36 14.27
CA LEU A 158 -7.01 10.41 14.01
C LEU A 158 -7.60 11.82 13.99
N THR A 159 -8.86 11.96 13.58
CA THR A 159 -9.55 13.25 13.44
C THR A 159 -11.06 13.04 13.45
N ASP A 160 -11.83 14.09 13.74
CA ASP A 160 -13.28 14.13 13.54
C ASP A 160 -13.67 14.84 12.24
N SER A 161 -12.69 15.39 11.50
CA SER A 161 -12.94 16.13 10.26
C SER A 161 -13.56 15.22 9.20
N ARG A 162 -14.52 15.79 8.47
CA ARG A 162 -15.14 15.16 7.29
C ARG A 162 -14.65 15.77 5.99
N ASP A 163 -13.76 16.75 6.08
CA ASP A 163 -13.10 17.33 4.92
C ASP A 163 -12.11 16.31 4.37
N GLU A 164 -12.25 15.96 3.09
CA GLU A 164 -11.50 14.88 2.47
C GLU A 164 -10.01 15.23 2.33
N GLU A 165 -9.69 16.48 2.02
CA GLU A 165 -8.31 16.96 1.90
C GLU A 165 -7.62 16.97 3.27
N GLU A 166 -8.27 17.51 4.30
CA GLU A 166 -7.74 17.53 5.66
C GLU A 166 -7.59 16.11 6.23
N GLY A 167 -8.63 15.28 6.13
CA GLY A 167 -8.63 13.91 6.65
C GLY A 167 -7.63 13.02 5.91
N GLY A 168 -7.54 13.16 4.60
CA GLY A 168 -6.56 12.50 3.75
C GLY A 168 -5.13 12.87 4.10
N ARG A 169 -4.83 14.16 4.24
CA ARG A 169 -3.50 14.64 4.66
C ARG A 169 -3.11 14.10 6.03
N ILE A 170 -4.02 14.08 7.01
CA ILE A 170 -3.78 13.52 8.34
C ILE A 170 -3.47 12.01 8.24
N LEU A 171 -4.20 11.27 7.42
CA LEU A 171 -3.96 9.85 7.20
C LEU A 171 -2.60 9.60 6.51
N ALA A 172 -2.28 10.36 5.46
CA ALA A 172 -1.01 10.24 4.73
C ALA A 172 0.19 10.48 5.66
N GLU A 173 0.12 11.52 6.50
CA GLU A 173 1.13 11.75 7.54
C GLU A 173 1.22 10.59 8.52
N LYS A 174 0.08 10.01 8.95
CA LYS A 174 0.10 8.87 9.86
C LYS A 174 0.75 7.63 9.24
N VAL A 175 0.55 7.40 7.95
CA VAL A 175 1.22 6.33 7.19
C VAL A 175 2.74 6.57 7.16
N ARG A 176 3.19 7.81 6.93
CA ARG A 176 4.62 8.18 6.97
C ARG A 176 5.23 7.97 8.35
N GLU A 177 4.54 8.40 9.41
CA GLU A 177 4.97 8.18 10.79
C GLU A 177 5.15 6.69 11.10
N LEU A 178 4.17 5.87 10.73
CA LEU A 178 4.23 4.43 10.95
C LEU A 178 5.40 3.80 10.18
N ALA A 179 5.59 4.16 8.90
CA ALA A 179 6.69 3.68 8.08
C ALA A 179 8.05 4.01 8.73
N LEU A 180 8.24 5.24 9.21
CA LEU A 180 9.45 5.63 9.95
C LEU A 180 9.63 4.83 11.23
N ALA A 181 8.56 4.65 12.02
CA ALA A 181 8.59 3.90 13.27
C ALA A 181 9.05 2.44 13.07
N VAL A 182 8.75 1.85 11.91
CA VAL A 182 9.18 0.50 11.53
C VAL A 182 10.40 0.47 10.60
N SER A 183 11.17 1.57 10.55
CA SER A 183 12.44 1.72 9.82
C SER A 183 12.32 1.48 8.31
N GLN A 184 11.25 1.99 7.71
CA GLN A 184 11.00 1.94 6.28
C GLN A 184 11.35 3.27 5.60
N PRO A 185 11.90 3.22 4.37
CA PRO A 185 12.26 4.40 3.60
C PRO A 185 11.02 5.14 3.14
N LEU A 186 11.10 6.46 3.08
CA LEU A 186 10.02 7.32 2.64
C LEU A 186 10.21 7.85 1.22
N SER A 187 11.34 7.63 0.56
CA SER A 187 11.62 8.11 -0.80
C SER A 187 12.36 7.07 -1.63
N ILE A 188 12.29 7.16 -2.96
CA ILE A 188 13.08 6.27 -3.85
C ILE A 188 14.58 6.46 -3.60
N ALA A 189 15.05 7.70 -3.33
CA ALA A 189 16.44 7.97 -3.03
C ALA A 189 16.94 7.19 -1.78
N GLU A 190 16.10 7.03 -0.75
CA GLU A 190 16.41 6.27 0.46
C GLU A 190 16.51 4.75 0.23
N PHE A 191 16.08 4.24 -0.92
CA PHE A 191 16.38 2.86 -1.34
C PHE A 191 17.80 2.70 -1.90
N GLY A 192 18.57 3.78 -2.02
CA GLY A 192 19.92 3.77 -2.60
C GLY A 192 19.92 3.74 -4.13
N ILE A 193 18.85 4.24 -4.76
CA ILE A 193 18.73 4.31 -6.22
C ILE A 193 19.28 5.65 -6.72
N ASP A 194 20.25 5.59 -7.63
CA ASP A 194 20.89 6.78 -8.20
C ASP A 194 19.90 7.59 -9.06
N ARG A 195 20.05 8.93 -9.06
CA ARG A 195 19.16 9.82 -9.82
C ARG A 195 19.25 9.56 -11.33
N ALA A 196 20.42 9.19 -11.84
CA ALA A 196 20.61 8.87 -13.25
C ALA A 196 19.87 7.57 -13.63
N ASP A 197 20.03 6.51 -12.83
CA ASP A 197 19.33 5.23 -13.04
C ASP A 197 17.81 5.42 -12.96
N PHE A 198 17.33 6.20 -11.99
CA PHE A 198 15.93 6.56 -11.88
C PHE A 198 15.41 7.28 -13.12
N ARG A 199 16.10 8.34 -13.58
CA ARG A 199 15.69 9.11 -14.76
C ARG A 199 15.71 8.29 -16.04
N GLU A 200 16.67 7.39 -16.19
CA GLU A 200 16.72 6.47 -17.33
C GLU A 200 15.49 5.56 -17.37
N MET A 201 15.04 5.09 -16.19
CA MET A 201 13.91 4.17 -16.08
C MET A 201 12.54 4.86 -15.97
N LEU A 202 12.48 6.17 -15.77
CA LEU A 202 11.23 6.91 -15.58
C LEU A 202 10.17 6.66 -16.67
N PRO A 203 10.51 6.65 -17.99
CA PRO A 203 9.53 6.33 -19.01
C PRO A 203 8.93 4.92 -18.85
N LYS A 204 9.74 3.94 -18.46
CA LYS A 204 9.28 2.56 -18.21
C LYS A 204 8.50 2.45 -16.91
N LEU A 205 8.85 3.25 -15.89
CA LEU A 205 8.11 3.29 -14.64
C LEU A 205 6.65 3.70 -14.89
N VAL A 206 6.46 4.76 -15.70
CA VAL A 206 5.14 5.25 -16.12
C VAL A 206 4.42 4.17 -16.94
N GLU A 207 5.04 3.68 -18.02
CA GLU A 207 4.44 2.66 -18.90
C GLU A 207 3.97 1.42 -18.13
N TYR A 208 4.81 0.89 -17.24
CA TYR A 208 4.49 -0.33 -16.49
C TYR A 208 3.40 -0.08 -15.44
N ALA A 209 3.34 1.11 -14.85
CA ALA A 209 2.28 1.45 -13.91
C ALA A 209 0.93 1.63 -14.61
N GLU A 210 0.90 2.28 -15.79
CA GLU A 210 -0.32 2.44 -16.60
C GLU A 210 -0.87 1.11 -17.13
N GLN A 211 0.01 0.15 -17.41
CA GLN A 211 -0.37 -1.19 -17.86
C GLN A 211 -0.82 -2.12 -16.71
N ASP A 212 -0.63 -1.72 -15.45
CA ASP A 212 -1.03 -2.52 -14.30
C ASP A 212 -2.56 -2.49 -14.13
N THR A 213 -3.18 -3.64 -13.90
CA THR A 213 -4.65 -3.72 -13.83
C THR A 213 -5.24 -2.95 -12.64
N GLN A 214 -4.43 -2.62 -11.63
CA GLN A 214 -4.86 -1.90 -10.42
C GLN A 214 -4.90 -0.39 -10.66
N PHE A 215 -4.24 0.10 -11.72
CA PHE A 215 -4.29 1.49 -12.12
C PHE A 215 -5.72 1.95 -12.41
N PHE A 216 -6.52 1.10 -13.06
CA PHE A 216 -7.88 1.42 -13.52
C PHE A 216 -8.95 1.41 -12.43
N THR A 217 -8.64 0.91 -11.23
CA THR A 217 -9.57 0.88 -10.09
C THR A 217 -9.33 2.00 -9.10
N ALA A 218 -8.26 2.80 -9.27
CA ALA A 218 -7.96 3.94 -8.44
C ALA A 218 -9.06 5.02 -8.50
N PRO A 219 -9.35 5.72 -7.38
CA PRO A 219 -10.34 6.80 -7.33
C PRO A 219 -9.97 8.03 -8.15
N ARG A 220 -8.66 8.32 -8.30
CA ARG A 220 -8.11 9.34 -9.21
C ARG A 220 -7.06 8.67 -10.09
N ILE A 221 -7.24 8.72 -11.40
CA ILE A 221 -6.31 8.18 -12.39
C ILE A 221 -5.47 9.35 -12.93
N PRO A 222 -4.14 9.36 -12.76
CA PRO A 222 -3.28 10.41 -13.32
C PRO A 222 -3.14 10.25 -14.83
N GLU A 223 -2.97 11.37 -15.54
CA GLU A 223 -2.41 11.36 -16.90
C GLU A 223 -0.92 10.96 -16.86
N SER A 224 -0.35 10.56 -18.01
CA SER A 224 1.04 10.10 -18.08
C SER A 224 2.05 11.12 -17.53
N GLU A 225 1.85 12.41 -17.81
CA GLU A 225 2.69 13.50 -17.30
C GLU A 225 2.56 13.68 -15.78
N GLU A 226 1.33 13.58 -15.25
CA GLU A 226 1.10 13.62 -13.79
C GLU A 226 1.79 12.43 -13.12
N LEU A 227 1.65 11.22 -13.68
CA LEU A 227 2.28 10.02 -13.13
C LEU A 227 3.81 10.12 -13.11
N ALA A 228 4.42 10.67 -14.18
CA ALA A 228 5.85 10.96 -14.22
C ALA A 228 6.25 11.96 -13.13
N GLN A 229 5.46 13.01 -12.93
CA GLN A 229 5.68 14.00 -11.88
C GLN A 229 5.55 13.37 -10.48
N MET A 230 4.57 12.50 -10.26
CA MET A 230 4.42 11.76 -9.00
C MET A 230 5.68 10.95 -8.67
N PHE A 231 6.25 10.22 -9.64
CA PHE A 231 7.51 9.48 -9.44
C PHE A 231 8.68 10.40 -9.05
N GLU A 232 8.80 11.59 -9.64
CA GLU A 232 9.83 12.56 -9.26
C GLU A 232 9.62 13.09 -7.81
N TYR A 233 8.37 13.33 -7.40
CA TYR A 233 8.05 13.73 -6.02
C TYR A 233 8.40 12.62 -5.01
N VAL A 234 8.03 11.38 -5.34
CA VAL A 234 8.35 10.21 -4.51
C VAL A 234 9.87 9.98 -4.46
N TYR A 235 10.61 10.31 -5.52
CA TYR A 235 12.07 10.25 -5.51
C TYR A 235 12.67 11.18 -4.46
N GLU A 236 12.13 12.39 -4.34
CA GLU A 236 12.63 13.43 -3.44
C GLU A 236 12.04 13.34 -2.02
N GLY A 237 11.05 12.47 -1.80
CA GLY A 237 10.38 12.36 -0.50
C GLY A 237 9.36 13.47 -0.23
N ARG A 238 8.87 14.13 -1.30
CA ARG A 238 8.05 15.34 -1.21
C ARG A 238 6.56 15.00 -1.32
N PRO A 239 5.70 15.42 -0.37
CA PRO A 239 4.25 15.26 -0.49
C PRO A 239 3.70 15.85 -1.79
N ILE A 240 2.69 15.19 -2.37
CA ILE A 240 2.09 15.63 -3.64
C ILE A 240 1.14 16.80 -3.39
N ASP A 241 1.29 17.87 -4.16
CA ASP A 241 0.60 19.16 -3.98
C ASP A 241 -0.24 19.60 -5.21
N PHE A 242 -0.57 18.65 -6.09
CA PHE A 242 -1.37 18.84 -7.30
C PHE A 242 -2.42 17.72 -7.48
#